data_AF-A0AA45C6M5-F1
#
_entry.id   AF-A0AA45C6M5-F1
#
_cell.length_a   1.000
_cell.length_b   1.000
_cell.length_c   1.000
_cell.angle_alpha   90.00
_cell.angle_beta   90.00
_cell.angle_gamma   90.00
#
_symmetry.space_group_name_H-M   'P 1'
#
loop_
_entity.id
_entity.type
_entity.pdbx_description
1 polymer ?
#
loop_
_entity_poly.entity_id
_entity_poly.type
_entity_poly.pdbx_seq_one_letter_code
_entity_poly.pdbx_strand_id
1 'polypeptide(L)'
;MNSEFQSYYNIIKELNINFEDIKNYNNSNIMKKYLYHLENSSKKGFQEGIISAFSCYYSYYSLAKKNINQLSKNNSSIYKKWCEDLLSIAYKNVIITFENIINDFNDIENMNVYFAKSLNFENQIFDHYYENGE
;
A
#
# COMPACT_ATOMS: atom_id res chain seq x y z
N MET A 1 -13.74 10.11 5.09
CA MET A 1 -13.29 8.71 5.26
C MET A 1 -12.44 8.38 4.05
N ASN A 2 -11.20 7.90 4.22
CA ASN A 2 -10.28 7.63 3.10
C ASN A 2 -10.93 6.61 2.15
N SER A 3 -10.89 6.85 0.84
CA SER A 3 -11.60 6.02 -0.16
C SER A 3 -11.19 4.54 -0.10
N GLU A 4 -9.93 4.27 0.24
CA GLU A 4 -9.38 2.91 0.35
C GLU A 4 -9.98 2.11 1.52
N PHE A 5 -10.15 2.72 2.71
CA PHE A 5 -10.78 2.04 3.86
C PHE A 5 -12.24 1.69 3.61
N GLN A 6 -12.96 2.56 2.89
CA GLN A 6 -14.35 2.26 2.51
C GLN A 6 -14.41 1.09 1.52
N SER A 7 -13.45 1.00 0.59
CA SER A 7 -13.32 -0.13 -0.31
C SER A 7 -13.05 -1.44 0.46
N TYR A 8 -12.05 -1.46 1.34
CA TYR A 8 -11.75 -2.63 2.16
C TYR A 8 -12.96 -3.05 2.99
N TYR A 9 -13.68 -2.10 3.60
CA TYR A 9 -14.92 -2.39 4.33
C TYR A 9 -15.97 -3.09 3.46
N ASN A 10 -16.16 -2.62 2.22
CA ASN A 10 -17.10 -3.21 1.28
C ASN A 10 -16.66 -4.62 0.84
N ILE A 11 -15.37 -4.82 0.59
CA ILE A 11 -14.78 -6.12 0.21
C ILE A 11 -14.93 -7.13 1.35
N ILE A 12 -14.58 -6.75 2.59
CA ILE A 12 -14.73 -7.58 3.79
C ILE A 12 -16.17 -8.06 3.94
N LYS A 13 -17.13 -7.14 3.74
CA LYS A 13 -18.56 -7.46 3.79
C LYS A 13 -18.98 -8.42 2.68
N GLU A 14 -18.48 -8.26 1.46
CA GLU A 14 -18.77 -9.15 0.33
C GLU A 14 -18.17 -10.55 0.53
N LEU A 15 -17.03 -10.66 1.21
CA LEU A 15 -16.39 -11.92 1.59
C LEU A 15 -17.04 -12.58 2.81
N ASN A 16 -18.02 -11.94 3.45
CA ASN A 16 -18.63 -12.39 4.72
C ASN A 16 -17.60 -12.66 5.83
N ILE A 17 -16.49 -11.92 5.84
CA ILE A 17 -15.48 -12.02 6.90
C ILE A 17 -16.00 -11.28 8.14
N ASN A 18 -15.89 -11.91 9.31
CA ASN A 18 -16.27 -11.31 10.57
C ASN A 18 -15.26 -10.22 10.98
N PHE A 19 -15.75 -9.02 11.28
CA PHE A 19 -14.90 -7.92 11.73
C PHE A 19 -14.15 -8.22 13.02
N GLU A 20 -14.67 -9.07 13.91
CA GLU A 20 -13.93 -9.44 15.11
C GLU A 20 -12.73 -10.34 14.81
N ASP A 21 -12.79 -11.16 13.77
CA ASP A 21 -11.63 -11.94 13.34
C ASP A 21 -10.53 -11.02 12.81
N ILE A 22 -10.92 -9.95 12.11
CA ILE A 22 -9.98 -8.92 11.61
C ILE A 22 -9.34 -8.13 12.75
N LYS A 23 -10.10 -7.73 13.77
CA LYS A 23 -9.55 -7.01 14.93
C LYS A 23 -8.56 -7.84 15.73
N ASN A 24 -8.83 -9.14 15.83
CA ASN A 24 -7.98 -10.08 16.56
C ASN A 24 -6.87 -10.67 15.68
N TYR A 25 -6.82 -10.32 14.39
CA TYR A 25 -5.79 -10.78 13.48
C TYR A 25 -4.42 -10.30 13.94
N ASN A 26 -3.55 -11.28 14.19
CA ASN A 26 -2.21 -11.01 14.67
C ASN A 26 -1.28 -10.81 13.48
N ASN A 27 -0.88 -9.56 13.24
CA ASN A 27 0.06 -9.24 12.17
C ASN A 27 1.28 -10.17 12.17
N SER A 28 1.64 -10.63 10.97
CA SER A 28 2.86 -11.37 10.72
C SER A 28 4.09 -10.59 11.21
N ASN A 29 5.18 -11.30 11.50
CA ASN A 29 6.41 -10.65 11.94
C ASN A 29 6.95 -9.66 10.90
N ILE A 30 6.74 -9.95 9.60
CA ILE A 30 7.14 -9.03 8.53
C ILE A 30 6.29 -7.76 8.53
N MET A 31 4.98 -7.88 8.68
CA MET A 31 4.08 -6.72 8.75
C MET A 31 4.41 -5.84 9.97
N LYS A 32 4.67 -6.46 11.13
CA LYS A 32 5.13 -5.72 12.34
C LYS A 32 6.42 -4.94 12.09
N LYS A 33 7.40 -5.54 11.42
CA LYS A 33 8.67 -4.86 11.08
C LYS A 33 8.46 -3.72 10.09
N TYR A 34 7.57 -3.90 9.12
CA TYR A 34 7.24 -2.85 8.16
C TYR A 34 6.57 -1.65 8.85
N LEU A 35 5.55 -1.89 9.68
CA LEU A 35 4.89 -0.84 10.47
C LEU A 35 5.89 -0.09 11.36
N TYR A 36 6.79 -0.82 12.02
CA TYR A 36 7.87 -0.21 12.81
C TYR A 36 8.83 0.64 11.97
N HIS A 37 9.12 0.23 10.73
CA HIS A 37 9.92 1.04 9.79
C HIS A 37 9.22 2.34 9.41
N LEU A 38 7.92 2.30 9.09
CA LEU A 38 7.12 3.50 8.78
C LEU A 38 7.07 4.46 9.98
N GLU A 39 6.82 3.92 11.17
CA GLU A 39 6.77 4.70 12.42
C GLU A 39 8.12 5.39 12.69
N ASN A 40 9.23 4.66 12.61
CA ASN A 40 10.54 5.24 12.87
C ASN A 40 10.98 6.22 11.80
N SER A 41 10.68 5.97 10.53
CA SER A 41 10.95 6.93 9.46
C SER A 41 10.26 8.26 9.75
N SER A 42 8.99 8.20 10.17
CA SER A 42 8.20 9.38 10.53
C SER A 42 8.75 10.12 11.76
N LYS A 43 9.35 9.40 12.73
CA LYS A 43 10.01 10.00 13.90
C LYS A 43 11.36 10.64 13.58
N LYS A 44 12.06 10.17 12.55
CA LYS A 44 13.35 10.74 12.14
C LYS A 44 13.19 12.12 11.53
N GLY A 45 12.18 12.29 10.70
CA GLY A 45 11.93 13.56 10.04
C GLY A 45 10.76 13.48 9.06
N PHE A 46 10.34 14.66 8.61
CA PHE A 46 9.22 14.79 7.69
C PHE A 46 9.52 14.14 6.33
N GLN A 47 10.71 14.37 5.77
CA GLN A 47 11.08 13.86 4.46
C GLN A 47 11.16 12.33 4.45
N GLU A 48 11.75 11.74 5.49
CA GLU A 48 11.86 10.31 5.70
C GLU A 48 10.49 9.65 5.85
N GLY A 49 9.60 10.25 6.64
CA GLY A 49 8.23 9.79 6.81
C GLY A 49 7.45 9.81 5.49
N ILE A 50 7.50 10.94 4.78
CA ILE A 50 6.82 11.13 3.50
C ILE A 50 7.30 10.12 2.45
N ILE A 51 8.61 9.93 2.29
CA ILE A 51 9.14 9.02 1.28
C ILE A 51 8.87 7.55 1.64
N SER A 52 8.97 7.18 2.92
CA SER A 52 8.61 5.84 3.38
C SER A 52 7.13 5.52 3.19
N ALA A 53 6.24 6.51 3.31
CA ALA A 53 4.80 6.33 3.07
C ALA A 53 4.45 6.37 1.57
N PHE A 54 5.12 7.22 0.79
CA PHE A 54 4.89 7.32 -0.66
C PHE A 54 5.07 5.98 -1.37
N SER A 55 6.04 5.17 -0.95
CA SER A 55 6.34 3.89 -1.60
C SER A 55 5.17 2.92 -1.65
N CYS A 56 4.30 2.89 -0.63
CA CYS A 56 3.16 1.97 -0.62
C CYS A 56 2.10 2.40 -1.64
N TYR A 57 1.75 3.70 -1.66
CA TYR A 57 0.82 4.23 -2.64
C TYR A 57 1.35 4.05 -4.07
N TYR A 58 2.62 4.38 -4.29
CA TYR A 58 3.22 4.28 -5.61
C TYR A 58 3.31 2.84 -6.11
N SER A 59 3.72 1.88 -5.26
CA SER A 59 3.88 0.48 -5.67
C SER A 59 2.54 -0.17 -6.02
N TYR A 60 1.50 0.05 -5.23
CA TYR A 60 0.17 -0.51 -5.46
C TYR A 60 -0.45 0.04 -6.75
N TYR A 61 -0.39 1.35 -6.97
CA TYR A 61 -0.83 1.96 -8.22
C TYR A 61 -0.05 1.43 -9.42
N SER A 62 1.27 1.33 -9.31
CA SER A 62 2.14 0.84 -10.39
C SER A 62 1.83 -0.60 -10.77
N LEU A 63 1.60 -1.47 -9.78
CA LEU A 63 1.19 -2.86 -9.98
C LEU A 63 -0.17 -2.95 -10.64
N ALA A 64 -1.17 -2.23 -10.14
CA ALA A 64 -2.52 -2.20 -10.72
C ALA A 64 -2.49 -1.72 -12.18
N LYS A 65 -1.75 -0.64 -12.45
CA LYS A 65 -1.61 -0.04 -13.79
C LYS A 65 -0.91 -0.98 -14.76
N LYS A 66 0.17 -1.63 -14.34
CA LYS A 66 0.91 -2.60 -15.16
C LYS A 66 0.03 -3.79 -15.57
N ASN A 67 -0.91 -4.18 -14.71
CA ASN A 67 -1.73 -5.38 -14.89
C ASN A 67 -3.17 -5.09 -15.36
N ILE A 68 -3.48 -3.85 -15.80
CA ILE A 68 -4.85 -3.44 -16.17
C ILE A 68 -5.49 -4.35 -17.26
N ASN A 69 -4.69 -4.83 -18.20
CA ASN A 69 -5.16 -5.73 -19.26
C ASN A 69 -5.48 -7.14 -18.75
N GLN A 70 -4.79 -7.59 -17.70
CA GLN A 70 -5.09 -8.87 -17.05
C GLN A 70 -6.31 -8.72 -16.16
N LEU A 71 -6.46 -7.56 -15.51
CA LEU A 71 -7.59 -7.24 -14.65
C LEU A 71 -8.92 -7.30 -15.40
N SER A 72 -9.00 -6.76 -16.62
CA SER A 72 -10.23 -6.78 -17.43
C SER A 72 -10.71 -8.20 -17.75
N LYS A 73 -9.78 -9.16 -17.81
CA LYS A 73 -10.03 -10.59 -18.06
C LYS A 73 -10.22 -11.42 -16.78
N ASN A 74 -10.06 -10.84 -15.58
CA ASN A 74 -10.19 -11.57 -14.33
C ASN A 74 -11.65 -11.94 -14.05
N ASN A 75 -11.94 -13.17 -13.64
CA ASN A 75 -13.31 -13.60 -13.33
C ASN A 75 -13.77 -13.22 -11.91
N SER A 76 -12.84 -12.87 -11.02
CA SER A 76 -13.15 -12.43 -9.66
C SER A 76 -13.56 -10.96 -9.66
N SER A 77 -14.83 -10.69 -9.34
CA SER A 77 -15.34 -9.33 -9.12
C SER A 77 -14.64 -8.61 -7.98
N ILE A 78 -14.22 -9.36 -6.95
CA ILE A 78 -13.56 -8.83 -5.76
C ILE A 78 -12.16 -8.30 -6.11
N TYR A 79 -11.37 -9.08 -6.84
CA TYR A 79 -10.04 -8.66 -7.29
C TYR A 79 -10.09 -7.51 -8.30
N LYS A 80 -11.14 -7.48 -9.13
CA LYS A 80 -11.45 -6.34 -10.00
C LYS A 80 -11.69 -5.06 -9.21
N LYS A 81 -12.65 -5.09 -8.28
CA LYS A 81 -12.98 -3.95 -7.41
C LYS A 81 -11.76 -3.43 -6.66
N TRP A 82 -11.00 -4.32 -6.00
CA TRP A 82 -9.81 -3.96 -5.25
C TRP A 82 -8.78 -3.21 -6.13
N CYS A 83 -8.48 -3.73 -7.32
CA CYS A 83 -7.56 -3.06 -8.24
C CYS A 83 -8.12 -1.76 -8.85
N GLU A 84 -9.43 -1.70 -9.12
CA GLU A 84 -10.08 -0.51 -9.69
C GLU A 84 -9.96 0.70 -8.75
N ASP A 85 -10.06 0.48 -7.44
CA ASP A 85 -9.87 1.55 -6.45
C ASP A 85 -8.44 2.12 -6.45
N LEU A 86 -7.43 1.25 -6.62
CA LEU A 86 -6.04 1.67 -6.79
C LEU A 86 -5.84 2.50 -8.06
N LEU A 87 -6.64 2.27 -9.10
CA LEU A 87 -6.61 3.02 -10.35
C LEU A 87 -7.51 4.27 -10.35
N SER A 88 -8.23 4.52 -9.26
CA SER A 88 -9.15 5.65 -9.16
C SER A 88 -8.43 7.00 -9.24
N ILE A 89 -9.17 8.02 -9.68
CA ILE A 89 -8.68 9.40 -9.70
C ILE A 89 -8.29 9.86 -8.29
N ALA A 90 -9.07 9.46 -7.27
CA ALA A 90 -8.80 9.81 -5.88
C ALA A 90 -7.44 9.24 -5.42
N TYR A 91 -7.17 7.97 -5.69
CA TYR A 91 -5.89 7.35 -5.34
C TYR A 91 -4.71 7.99 -6.09
N LYS A 92 -4.89 8.26 -7.38
CA LYS A 92 -3.89 8.97 -8.19
C LYS A 92 -3.59 10.38 -7.67
N ASN A 93 -4.59 11.10 -7.18
CA ASN A 93 -4.40 12.45 -6.62
C ASN A 93 -3.56 12.42 -5.33
N VAL A 94 -3.66 11.35 -4.53
CA VAL A 94 -2.78 11.15 -3.36
C VAL A 94 -1.33 10.99 -3.81
N ILE A 95 -1.06 10.16 -4.82
CA ILE A 95 0.28 9.97 -5.39
C ILE A 95 0.84 11.29 -5.91
N ILE A 96 0.07 12.04 -6.70
CA ILE A 96 0.50 13.36 -7.22
C ILE A 96 0.82 14.32 -6.07
N THR A 97 0.05 14.28 -4.98
CA THR A 97 0.31 15.12 -3.80
C THR A 97 1.65 14.76 -3.16
N PHE A 98 1.93 13.47 -3.00
CA PHE A 98 3.24 13.00 -2.53
C PHE A 98 4.37 13.43 -3.46
N GLU A 99 4.24 13.23 -4.77
CA GLU A 99 5.24 13.60 -5.77
C GLU A 99 5.55 15.11 -5.71
N ASN A 100 4.52 15.95 -5.59
CA ASN A 100 4.71 17.40 -5.46
C ASN A 100 5.49 17.76 -4.19
N ILE A 101 5.17 17.14 -3.04
CA ILE A 101 5.91 17.37 -1.80
C ILE A 101 7.37 16.91 -1.93
N ILE A 102 7.60 15.73 -2.54
CA ILE A 102 8.93 15.14 -2.70
C ILE A 102 9.79 15.96 -3.65
N ASN A 103 9.21 16.56 -4.69
CA ASN A 103 9.93 17.42 -5.64
C ASN A 103 10.55 18.65 -4.97
N ASP A 104 10.04 19.08 -3.82
CA ASP A 104 10.58 20.19 -3.03
C ASP A 104 11.72 19.75 -2.09
N PHE A 105 12.08 18.46 -2.06
CA PHE A 105 13.14 17.96 -1.18
C PHE A 105 14.52 18.21 -1.77
N ASN A 106 15.41 18.78 -0.96
CA ASN A 106 16.78 19.12 -1.38
C ASN A 106 17.77 17.93 -1.37
N ASP A 107 17.38 16.78 -0.79
CA ASP A 107 18.28 15.63 -0.55
C ASP A 107 17.63 14.29 -0.95
N ILE A 108 17.19 14.20 -2.20
CA ILE A 108 16.48 13.02 -2.72
C ILE A 108 17.37 11.76 -2.70
N GLU A 109 18.68 11.90 -2.92
CA GLU A 109 19.61 10.76 -2.95
C GLU A 109 19.66 10.03 -1.60
N ASN A 110 19.79 10.77 -0.50
CA ASN A 110 19.76 10.14 0.83
C ASN A 110 18.38 9.59 1.18
N MET A 111 17.31 10.16 0.62
CA MET A 111 15.97 9.64 0.86
C MET A 111 15.65 8.34 0.11
N ASN A 112 16.36 8.05 -0.99
CA ASN A 112 16.17 6.83 -1.77
C ASN A 112 16.34 5.55 -0.91
N VAL A 113 17.17 5.60 0.14
CA VAL A 113 17.33 4.45 1.06
C VAL A 113 16.03 4.10 1.80
N TYR A 114 15.22 5.10 2.14
CA TYR A 114 13.93 4.91 2.81
C TYR A 114 12.89 4.33 1.85
N PHE A 115 12.84 4.89 0.64
CA PHE A 115 11.99 4.38 -0.43
C PHE A 115 12.28 2.92 -0.76
N ALA A 116 13.55 2.60 -1.05
CA ALA A 116 13.99 1.26 -1.40
C ALA A 116 13.73 0.26 -0.26
N LYS A 117 13.93 0.68 0.99
CA LYS A 117 13.67 -0.17 2.15
C LYS A 117 12.17 -0.44 2.33
N SER A 118 11.31 0.55 2.15
CA SER A 118 9.86 0.33 2.19
C SER A 118 9.39 -0.59 1.05
N LEU A 119 9.90 -0.41 -0.18
CA LEU A 119 9.57 -1.32 -1.30
C LEU A 119 10.03 -2.76 -1.04
N ASN A 120 11.18 -2.94 -0.38
CA ASN A 120 11.65 -4.26 0.00
C ASN A 120 10.67 -4.93 1.00
N PHE A 121 10.18 -4.17 1.99
CA PHE A 121 9.14 -4.67 2.89
C PHE A 121 7.86 -5.05 2.15
N GLU A 122 7.37 -4.23 1.21
CA GLU A 122 6.18 -4.55 0.42
C GLU A 122 6.34 -5.89 -0.34
N ASN A 123 7.49 -6.11 -0.99
CA ASN A 123 7.77 -7.38 -1.65
C ASN A 123 7.76 -8.56 -0.67
N GLN A 124 8.44 -8.43 0.48
CA GLN A 124 8.44 -9.49 1.50
C GLN A 124 7.05 -9.77 2.06
N ILE A 125 6.19 -8.75 2.15
CA ILE A 125 4.80 -8.89 2.57
C ILE A 125 4.00 -9.67 1.52
N PHE A 126 4.12 -9.32 0.24
CA PHE A 126 3.46 -10.06 -0.83
C PHE A 126 3.92 -11.52 -0.91
N ASP A 127 5.23 -11.76 -0.81
CA ASP A 127 5.78 -13.12 -0.81
C ASP A 127 5.25 -13.91 0.39
N HIS A 128 5.22 -13.29 1.58
CA HIS A 128 4.70 -13.93 2.78
C HIS A 128 3.23 -14.35 2.65
N TYR A 129 2.35 -13.45 2.19
CA TYR A 129 0.94 -13.77 2.01
C TYR A 129 0.73 -14.82 0.90
N TYR A 130 1.50 -14.75 -0.18
CA TYR A 130 1.44 -15.74 -1.25
C TYR A 130 1.85 -17.15 -0.79
N GLU A 131 2.93 -17.26 -0.02
CA GLU A 131 3.46 -18.56 0.44
C GLU A 131 2.64 -19.19 1.57
N ASN A 132 2.06 -18.38 2.45
CA ASN A 132 1.38 -18.86 3.67
C ASN A 132 -0.13 -18.98 3.51
N GLY A 133 -0.70 -18.47 2.41
CA GLY A 133 -2.14 -18.58 2.12
C GLY A 133 -3.02 -17.89 3.16
N GLU A 134 -2.51 -16.81 3.77
CA GLU A 134 -3.25 -15.94 4.69
C GLU A 134 -4.03 -14.86 3.94
#